data_AF-A0A1G2PKL8-F1
#
_entry.id   AF-A0A1G2PKL8-F1
#
_cell.length_a   1.000
_cell.length_b   1.000
_cell.length_c   1.000
_cell.angle_alpha   90.00
_cell.angle_beta   90.00
_cell.angle_gamma   90.00
#
_symmetry.space_group_name_H-M   'P 1'
#
loop_
_entity.id
_entity.type
_entity.pdbx_description
1 polymer ?
#
loop_
_entity_poly.entity_id
_entity_poly.type
_entity_poly.pdbx_seq_one_letter_code
_entity_poly.pdbx_strand_id
1 'polypeptide(L)'
;MDPKHLDLDPKAIRELCVRYERELVYAKDWMFWFLMVWTILLLGMEWLHFFTARGVPAAMTAGYVVLLGTYIAHKEVLRWTGIAAHIHRGEIFVYIWWGALLVMFLVEYSWGTFRIPEGMTTLAYEVLGYFLVTEVSKAVNTWRKHKKLGNRE
;
A
#
# COMPACT_ATOMS: atom_id res chain seq x y z
N MET A 1 -22.37 3.11 -27.69
CA MET A 1 -22.03 1.68 -27.81
C MET A 1 -23.19 0.91 -27.21
N ASP A 2 -23.96 0.25 -28.07
CA ASP A 2 -25.14 -0.54 -27.69
C ASP A 2 -24.67 -1.89 -27.10
N PRO A 3 -24.99 -2.23 -25.84
CA PRO A 3 -24.47 -3.42 -25.17
C PRO A 3 -25.25 -4.69 -25.53
N LYS A 4 -25.77 -4.78 -26.76
CA LYS A 4 -26.55 -5.92 -27.22
C LYS A 4 -25.69 -6.82 -28.11
N HIS A 5 -25.54 -8.06 -27.65
CA HIS A 5 -25.01 -9.22 -28.37
C HIS A 5 -23.47 -9.36 -28.39
N LEU A 6 -22.84 -9.40 -27.21
CA LEU A 6 -21.78 -10.39 -27.03
C LEU A 6 -22.47 -11.71 -26.65
N ASP A 7 -22.82 -12.52 -27.66
CA ASP A 7 -23.05 -13.96 -27.50
C ASP A 7 -21.70 -14.62 -27.19
N LEU A 8 -21.13 -14.27 -26.03
CA LEU A 8 -19.96 -14.94 -25.51
C LEU A 8 -20.44 -16.22 -24.87
N ASP A 9 -19.91 -17.34 -25.35
CA ASP A 9 -20.00 -18.63 -24.68
C ASP A 9 -19.70 -18.43 -23.17
N PRO A 10 -20.59 -18.85 -22.26
CA PRO A 10 -20.35 -18.77 -20.81
C PRO A 10 -18.99 -19.32 -20.39
N LYS A 11 -18.43 -20.29 -21.13
CA LYS A 11 -17.07 -20.78 -20.91
C LYS A 11 -16.00 -19.75 -21.26
N ALA A 12 -16.13 -19.06 -22.40
CA ALA A 12 -15.22 -18.00 -22.82
C ALA A 12 -15.24 -16.80 -21.85
N ILE A 13 -16.41 -16.41 -21.34
CA ILE A 13 -16.53 -15.36 -20.29
C ILE A 13 -15.75 -15.79 -19.04
N ARG A 14 -15.94 -17.04 -18.60
CA ARG A 14 -15.26 -17.56 -17.41
C ARG A 14 -13.75 -17.58 -17.59
N GLU A 15 -13.25 -18.02 -18.74
CA GLU A 15 -11.82 -18.01 -19.05
C GLU A 15 -11.23 -16.60 -19.05
N LEU A 16 -11.92 -15.63 -19.64
CA LEU A 16 -11.51 -14.22 -19.61
C LEU A 16 -11.46 -13.68 -18.18
N CYS A 17 -12.46 -13.96 -17.35
CA CYS A 17 -12.48 -13.53 -15.95
C CYS A 17 -11.31 -14.12 -15.15
N VAL A 18 -11.05 -15.42 -15.29
CA VAL A 18 -9.94 -16.11 -14.60
C VAL A 18 -8.58 -15.56 -15.04
N ARG A 19 -8.43 -15.28 -16.34
CA ARG A 19 -7.21 -14.68 -16.87
C ARG A 19 -6.99 -13.28 -16.32
N TYR A 20 -8.02 -12.44 -16.37
CA TYR A 20 -7.95 -11.06 -15.88
C TYR A 20 -7.67 -11.00 -14.38
N GLU A 21 -8.30 -11.89 -13.59
CA GLU A 21 -8.01 -12.05 -12.16
C GLU A 21 -6.52 -12.35 -11.92
N ARG A 22 -5.94 -13.29 -12.69
CA ARG A 22 -4.53 -13.63 -12.59
C ARG A 22 -3.62 -12.46 -12.94
N GLU A 23 -3.93 -11.73 -14.01
CA GLU A 23 -3.16 -10.55 -14.43
C GLU A 23 -3.18 -9.45 -13.36
N LEU A 24 -4.34 -9.21 -12.74
CA LEU A 24 -4.48 -8.23 -11.66
C LEU A 24 -3.69 -8.62 -10.39
N VAL A 25 -3.71 -9.90 -10.02
CA VAL A 25 -2.94 -10.41 -8.87
C VAL A 25 -1.44 -10.31 -9.14
N TYR A 26 -1.00 -10.65 -10.36
CA TYR A 26 0.40 -10.54 -10.76
C TYR A 26 0.88 -9.09 -10.73
N ALA A 27 0.10 -8.16 -11.28
CA ALA A 27 0.39 -6.73 -11.24
C ALA A 27 0.54 -6.24 -9.79
N LYS A 28 -0.35 -6.65 -8.89
CA LYS A 28 -0.27 -6.33 -7.45
C LYS A 28 1.03 -6.82 -6.82
N ASP A 29 1.43 -8.06 -7.09
CA ASP A 29 2.66 -8.63 -6.51
C ASP A 29 3.91 -7.94 -7.04
N TRP A 30 3.95 -7.62 -8.33
CA TRP A 30 5.04 -6.86 -8.92
C TRP A 30 5.13 -5.44 -8.34
N MET A 31 4.00 -4.75 -8.19
CA MET A 31 3.92 -3.45 -7.52
C MET A 31 4.41 -3.51 -6.07
N PHE A 32 4.08 -4.58 -5.34
CA PHE A 32 4.54 -4.75 -3.96
C PHE A 32 6.07 -4.81 -3.86
N TRP A 33 6.71 -5.62 -4.71
CA TRP A 33 8.17 -5.73 -4.72
C TRP A 33 8.85 -4.44 -5.17
N PHE A 34 8.30 -3.79 -6.20
CA PHE A 34 8.79 -2.50 -6.66
C PHE A 34 8.70 -1.44 -5.56
N LEU A 35 7.57 -1.38 -4.85
CA LEU A 35 7.35 -0.50 -3.73
C LEU A 35 8.30 -0.80 -2.57
N MET A 36 8.56 -2.08 -2.26
CA MET A 36 9.51 -2.47 -1.24
C MET A 36 10.94 -2.01 -1.54
N VAL A 37 11.39 -2.15 -2.80
CA VAL A 37 12.69 -1.63 -3.22
C VAL A 37 12.73 -0.11 -3.04
N TRP A 38 11.68 0.59 -3.45
CA TRP A 38 11.57 2.04 -3.27
C TRP A 38 11.61 2.43 -1.79
N THR A 39 10.90 1.71 -0.91
CA THR A 39 10.93 1.91 0.54
C THR A 39 12.34 1.79 1.08
N ILE A 40 13.08 0.74 0.71
CA ILE A 40 14.45 0.52 1.21
C ILE A 40 15.39 1.64 0.75
N LEU A 41 15.32 2.03 -0.52
CA LEU A 41 16.15 3.11 -1.06
C LEU A 41 15.87 4.42 -0.33
N LEU A 42 14.59 4.78 -0.19
CA LEU A 42 14.20 6.06 0.39
C LEU A 42 14.50 6.10 1.89
N LEU A 43 14.29 4.98 2.59
CA LEU A 43 14.71 4.84 3.99
C LEU A 43 16.22 5.00 4.13
N GLY A 44 17.02 4.37 3.26
CA GLY A 44 18.47 4.57 3.22
C GLY A 44 18.86 6.03 2.98
N MET A 45 18.16 6.74 2.09
CA MET A 45 18.38 8.17 1.84
C MET A 45 18.03 9.03 3.07
N GLU A 46 16.93 8.76 3.76
CA GLU A 46 16.57 9.49 5.00
C GLU A 46 17.57 9.21 6.13
N TRP A 47 18.07 7.98 6.25
CA TRP A 47 19.16 7.66 7.18
C TRP A 47 20.46 8.39 6.84
N LEU A 48 20.82 8.47 5.57
CA LEU A 48 21.97 9.27 5.14
C LEU A 48 21.73 10.75 5.42
N HIS A 49 20.53 11.28 5.18
CA HIS A 49 20.17 12.66 5.50
C HIS A 49 20.34 12.94 7.00
N PHE A 50 19.87 12.04 7.86
CA PHE A 50 20.02 12.14 9.31
C PHE A 50 21.48 12.26 9.77
N PHE A 51 22.41 11.52 9.14
CA PHE A 51 23.84 11.58 9.51
C PHE A 51 24.65 12.66 8.79
N THR A 52 24.30 13.00 7.55
CA THR A 52 25.14 13.83 6.67
C THR A 52 24.54 15.20 6.34
N ALA A 53 23.31 15.48 6.78
CA ALA A 53 22.52 16.65 6.41
C ALA A 53 22.31 16.80 4.88
N ARG A 54 22.50 15.72 4.10
CA ARG A 54 22.23 15.69 2.67
C ARG A 54 20.76 15.39 2.42
N GLY A 55 20.01 16.43 2.06
CA GLY A 55 18.57 16.33 1.83
C GLY A 55 18.17 15.29 0.78
N VAL A 56 17.03 14.64 1.02
CA VAL A 56 16.39 13.73 0.08
C VAL A 56 15.63 14.55 -0.98
N PRO A 57 15.74 14.25 -2.29
CA PRO A 57 15.01 14.96 -3.32
C PRO A 57 13.48 14.81 -3.14
N ALA A 58 12.74 15.92 -3.15
CA ALA A 58 11.28 15.91 -2.99
C ALA A 58 10.54 15.09 -4.05
N ALA A 59 11.10 14.94 -5.25
CA ALA A 59 10.54 14.07 -6.28
C ALA A 59 10.54 12.58 -5.87
N MET A 60 11.53 12.14 -5.08
CA MET A 60 11.60 10.76 -4.60
C MET A 60 10.51 10.47 -3.56
N THR A 61 10.26 11.42 -2.65
CA THR A 61 9.22 11.31 -1.63
C THR A 61 7.83 11.37 -2.26
N ALA A 62 7.57 12.33 -3.15
CA ALA A 62 6.31 12.43 -3.88
C ALA A 62 6.04 11.18 -4.74
N GLY A 63 7.05 10.67 -5.44
CA GLY A 63 6.94 9.44 -6.21
C GLY A 63 6.56 8.24 -5.35
N TYR A 64 7.18 8.10 -4.17
CA TYR A 64 6.84 7.05 -3.22
C TYR A 64 5.37 7.10 -2.78
N VAL A 65 4.88 8.28 -2.43
CA VAL A 65 3.49 8.50 -1.98
C VAL A 65 2.50 8.06 -3.07
N VAL A 66 2.73 8.50 -4.31
CA VAL A 66 1.87 8.12 -5.45
C VAL A 66 1.91 6.61 -5.68
N LEU A 67 3.08 5.99 -5.62
CA LEU A 67 3.22 4.54 -5.79
C LEU A 67 2.51 3.76 -4.69
N LEU A 68 2.70 4.16 -3.43
CA LEU A 68 2.06 3.57 -2.26
C LEU A 68 0.54 3.69 -2.33
N GLY A 69 0.03 4.90 -2.61
CA GLY A 69 -1.39 5.16 -2.78
C GLY A 69 -2.00 4.32 -3.91
N THR A 70 -1.31 4.21 -5.05
CA THR A 70 -1.75 3.38 -6.18
C THR A 70 -1.81 1.91 -5.81
N TYR A 71 -0.78 1.38 -5.12
CA TYR A 71 -0.75 0.01 -4.65
C TYR A 71 -1.92 -0.30 -3.68
N ILE A 72 -2.18 0.63 -2.75
CA ILE A 72 -3.30 0.51 -1.81
C ILE A 72 -4.63 0.52 -2.56
N ALA A 73 -4.84 1.45 -3.48
CA ALA A 73 -6.07 1.53 -4.26
C ALA A 73 -6.33 0.23 -5.04
N HIS A 74 -5.31 -0.30 -5.72
CA HIS A 74 -5.41 -1.57 -6.45
C HIS A 74 -5.76 -2.74 -5.52
N LYS A 75 -5.11 -2.81 -4.35
CA LYS A 75 -5.38 -3.82 -3.33
C LYS A 75 -6.80 -3.70 -2.75
N GLU A 76 -7.30 -2.49 -2.54
CA GLU A 76 -8.68 -2.27 -2.09
C GLU A 76 -9.65 -2.74 -3.17
N VAL A 77 -9.50 -2.33 -4.43
CA VAL A 77 -10.37 -2.75 -5.53
C VAL A 77 -10.49 -4.28 -5.61
N LEU A 78 -9.38 -5.02 -5.49
CA LEU A 78 -9.39 -6.49 -5.44
C LEU A 78 -10.22 -7.04 -4.25
N ARG A 79 -10.13 -6.40 -3.09
CA ARG A 79 -10.90 -6.81 -1.89
C ARG A 79 -12.40 -6.57 -2.04
N TRP A 80 -12.77 -5.46 -2.65
CA TRP A 80 -14.17 -5.07 -2.85
C TRP A 80 -14.84 -5.89 -3.97
N THR A 81 -14.08 -6.32 -4.98
CA THR A 81 -14.54 -7.20 -6.05
C THR A 81 -14.59 -8.68 -5.66
N GLY A 82 -14.01 -9.06 -4.52
CA GLY A 82 -14.06 -10.43 -4.00
C GLY A 82 -13.04 -11.39 -4.60
N ILE A 83 -12.07 -10.86 -5.36
CA ILE A 83 -10.95 -11.63 -5.90
C ILE A 83 -10.06 -12.10 -4.75
N ALA A 84 -9.86 -13.41 -4.62
CA ALA A 84 -9.11 -14.05 -3.54
C ALA A 84 -7.60 -13.96 -3.79
N ALA A 85 -7.05 -12.74 -3.69
CA ALA A 85 -5.61 -12.52 -3.85
C ALA A 85 -4.85 -12.84 -2.56
N HIS A 86 -3.60 -13.36 -2.67
CA HIS A 86 -2.70 -13.46 -1.52
C HIS A 86 -2.44 -12.06 -0.94
N ILE A 87 -2.93 -11.83 0.29
CA ILE A 87 -2.90 -10.52 0.93
C ILE A 87 -1.57 -10.38 1.68
N HIS A 88 -0.58 -9.73 1.06
CA HIS A 88 0.59 -9.25 1.79
C HIS A 88 0.14 -8.27 2.88
N ARG A 89 0.65 -8.47 4.11
CA ARG A 89 0.30 -7.67 5.28
C ARG A 89 0.89 -6.27 5.10
N GLY A 90 0.01 -5.28 4.88
CA GLY A 90 0.41 -3.87 4.73
C GLY A 90 1.06 -3.30 5.99
N GLU A 91 0.85 -3.96 7.13
CA GLU A 91 1.50 -3.72 8.42
C GLU A 91 3.03 -3.67 8.31
N ILE A 92 3.63 -4.41 7.36
CA ILE A 92 5.09 -4.42 7.20
C ILE A 92 5.66 -3.04 6.90
N PHE A 93 4.96 -2.23 6.08
CA PHE A 93 5.41 -0.86 5.78
C PHE A 93 5.35 0.00 7.04
N VAL A 94 4.30 -0.14 7.84
CA VAL A 94 4.17 0.59 9.12
C VAL A 94 5.34 0.23 10.03
N TYR A 95 5.63 -1.06 10.21
CA TYR A 95 6.72 -1.50 11.08
C TYR A 95 8.09 -1.04 10.61
N ILE A 96 8.34 -1.05 9.30
CA ILE A 96 9.61 -0.57 8.74
C ILE A 96 9.77 0.93 9.01
N TRP A 97 8.77 1.74 8.66
CA TRP A 97 8.83 3.20 8.80
C TRP A 97 8.87 3.65 10.26
N TRP A 98 7.97 3.13 11.09
CA TRP A 98 7.93 3.49 12.51
C TRP A 98 9.08 2.90 13.30
N GLY A 99 9.54 1.70 12.96
CA GLY A 99 10.74 1.10 13.55
C GLY A 99 11.96 1.96 13.26
N ALA A 100 12.17 2.36 12.01
CA ALA A 100 13.29 3.23 11.66
C ALA A 100 13.20 4.62 12.31
N LEU A 101 12.01 5.24 12.31
CA LEU A 101 11.78 6.53 12.97
C LEU A 101 12.07 6.45 14.48
N LEU A 102 11.64 5.36 15.14
CA LEU A 102 11.92 5.13 16.55
C LEU A 102 13.42 5.05 16.82
N VAL A 103 14.19 4.35 15.98
CA VAL A 103 15.65 4.30 16.15
C VAL A 103 16.26 5.69 15.96
N MET A 104 15.80 6.50 14.99
CA MET A 104 16.30 7.88 14.86
C MET A 104 15.99 8.73 16.09
N PHE A 105 14.80 8.61 16.70
CA PHE A 105 14.48 9.28 17.96
C PHE A 105 15.45 8.89 19.09
N LEU A 106 15.76 7.59 19.22
CA LEU A 106 16.70 7.10 20.24
C LEU A 106 18.12 7.64 20.00
N VAL A 107 18.54 7.74 18.73
CA VAL A 107 19.86 8.28 18.35
C VAL A 107 19.91 9.80 18.61
N GLU A 108 18.90 10.57 18.20
CA GLU A 108 18.81 12.01 18.48
C GLU A 108 18.82 12.27 19.99
N TYR A 109 18.04 11.51 20.76
CA TYR A 109 18.00 11.64 22.22
C TYR A 109 19.33 11.33 22.90
N SER A 110 20.05 10.31 22.42
CA SER A 110 21.29 9.84 23.07
C SER A 110 22.52 10.69 22.72
N TRP A 111 22.62 11.18 21.47
CA TRP A 111 23.78 11.95 21.02
C TRP A 111 23.53 13.46 20.95
N GLY A 112 22.29 13.91 20.81
CA GLY A 112 21.90 15.33 20.78
C GLY A 112 22.40 16.13 19.56
N THR A 113 23.17 15.52 18.66
CA THR A 113 23.80 16.19 17.51
C THR A 113 23.04 16.04 16.20
N PHE A 114 22.19 15.02 16.09
CA PHE A 114 21.43 14.72 14.87
C PHE A 114 20.03 15.28 14.97
N ARG A 115 19.45 15.67 13.83
CA ARG A 115 18.07 16.14 13.72
C ARG A 115 17.31 15.25 12.76
N ILE A 116 16.17 14.74 13.21
CA ILE A 116 15.32 13.92 12.35
C ILE A 116 14.86 14.73 11.13
N PRO A 117 15.06 14.22 9.90
CA PRO A 117 14.52 14.83 8.70
C PRO A 117 13.00 14.96 8.72
N GLU A 118 12.48 16.08 8.24
CA GLU A 118 11.03 16.26 8.05
C GLU A 118 10.44 15.21 7.09
N GLY A 119 11.17 14.85 6.02
CA GLY A 119 10.75 13.80 5.10
C GLY A 119 10.49 12.47 5.79
N MET A 120 11.32 12.10 6.77
CA MET A 120 11.16 10.87 7.56
C MET A 120 9.85 10.89 8.37
N THR A 121 9.55 11.98 9.08
CA THR A 121 8.34 12.07 9.91
C THR A 121 7.08 12.14 9.05
N THR A 122 7.09 12.94 7.98
CA THR A 122 5.97 13.05 7.04
C THR A 122 5.62 11.69 6.44
N LEU A 123 6.61 10.95 5.94
CA LEU A 123 6.37 9.65 5.31
C LEU A 123 5.90 8.59 6.30
N ALA A 124 6.45 8.56 7.53
CA ALA A 124 5.98 7.63 8.56
C ALA A 124 4.52 7.88 8.94
N TYR A 125 4.11 9.15 9.03
CA TYR A 125 2.72 9.53 9.31
C TYR A 125 1.78 9.21 8.15
N GLU A 126 2.22 9.45 6.93
CA GLU A 126 1.44 9.16 5.73
C GLU A 126 1.22 7.65 5.57
N VAL A 127 2.25 6.83 5.78
CA VAL A 127 2.14 5.36 5.80
C VAL A 127 1.17 4.89 6.88
N LEU A 128 1.19 5.50 8.07
CA LEU A 128 0.21 5.19 9.12
C LEU A 128 -1.22 5.60 8.72
N GLY A 129 -1.38 6.79 8.14
CA GLY A 129 -2.68 7.28 7.66
C GLY A 129 -3.27 6.35 6.61
N TYR A 130 -2.46 5.92 5.64
CA TYR A 130 -2.85 4.90 4.67
C TYR A 130 -3.24 3.58 5.32
N PHE A 131 -2.47 3.10 6.28
CA PHE A 131 -2.81 1.88 7.02
C PHE A 131 -4.18 2.00 7.70
N LEU A 132 -4.45 3.11 8.39
CA LEU A 132 -5.75 3.37 9.04
C LEU A 132 -6.90 3.37 8.02
N VAL A 133 -6.74 4.03 6.87
CA VAL A 133 -7.74 4.03 5.80
C VAL A 133 -8.04 2.60 5.33
N THR A 134 -7.00 1.76 5.18
CA THR A 134 -7.21 0.37 4.79
C THR A 134 -7.93 -0.46 5.86
N GLU A 135 -7.63 -0.27 7.14
CA GLU A 135 -8.32 -0.95 8.25
C GLU A 135 -9.80 -0.56 8.32
N VAL A 136 -10.10 0.74 8.20
CA VAL A 136 -11.48 1.23 8.10
C VAL A 136 -12.18 0.59 6.91
N SER A 137 -11.51 0.53 5.75
CA SER A 137 -12.10 -0.09 4.57
C SER A 137 -12.39 -1.60 4.76
N LYS A 138 -11.54 -2.34 5.49
CA LYS A 138 -11.82 -3.74 5.85
C LYS A 138 -13.05 -3.84 6.74
N ALA A 139 -13.12 -3.02 7.78
CA ALA A 139 -14.25 -3.02 8.71
C ALA A 139 -15.58 -2.75 7.99
N VAL A 140 -15.61 -1.76 7.09
CA VAL A 140 -16.81 -1.44 6.28
C VAL A 140 -17.19 -2.59 5.35
N ASN A 141 -16.23 -3.23 4.68
CA ASN A 141 -16.52 -4.35 3.79
C ASN A 141 -17.10 -5.56 4.55
N THR A 142 -16.52 -5.88 5.71
CA THR A 142 -17.02 -6.95 6.60
C THR A 142 -18.43 -6.64 7.09
N TRP A 143 -18.69 -5.42 7.55
CA TRP A 143 -20.03 -4.99 7.97
C TRP A 143 -21.08 -5.12 6.85
N ARG A 144 -20.74 -4.71 5.62
CA ARG A 144 -21.63 -4.87 4.46
C ARG A 144 -21.94 -6.34 4.15
N LYS A 145 -20.96 -7.23 4.28
CA LYS A 145 -21.16 -8.68 4.09
C LYS A 145 -22.13 -9.25 5.13
N HIS A 146 -21.96 -8.90 6.41
CA HIS A 146 -22.89 -9.34 7.47
C HIS A 146 -24.31 -8.81 7.28
N LYS A 147 -24.48 -7.53 6.92
CA LYS A 147 -25.81 -6.96 6.67
C LYS A 147 -26.54 -7.66 5.51
N LYS A 148 -25.81 -8.06 4.45
CA LYS A 148 -26.40 -8.82 3.34
C LYS A 148 -26.85 -10.23 3.74
N LEU A 149 -26.20 -10.84 4.72
CA LEU A 149 -26.57 -12.17 5.23
C LEU A 149 -27.80 -12.09 6.13
N GLY A 150 -27.89 -11.10 7.03
CA GLY A 150 -29.05 -10.92 7.91
C GLY A 150 -30.35 -10.43 7.23
N ASN A 151 -30.28 -10.00 5.96
CA ASN A 151 -31.47 -9.64 5.16
C ASN A 151 -31.98 -10.80 4.28
N ARG A 152 -31.34 -11.98 4.32
CA ARG A 152 -31.71 -13.18 3.54
C ARG A 152 -32.36 -14.28 4.39
N GLU A 153 -32.54 -14.03 5.68
CA GLU A 153 -33.36 -14.83 6.61
C GLU A 153 -34.72 -14.17 6.77
#